data_AF-A0A7S8F2F1-F1
#
_entry.id   AF-A0A7S8F2F1-F1
#
_cell.length_a   1.000
_cell.length_b   1.000
_cell.length_c   1.000
_cell.angle_alpha   90.00
_cell.angle_beta   90.00
_cell.angle_gamma   90.00
#
_symmetry.space_group_name_H-M   'P 1'
#
loop_
_entity.id
_entity.type
_entity.pdbx_description
1 polymer ?
#
loop_
_entity_poly.entity_id
_entity_poly.type
_entity_poly.pdbx_seq_one_letter_code
_entity_poly.pdbx_strand_id
1 'polypeptide(L)'
;MQRNRRPSLQTLRVLAALAERPRDWLYGLEIAERTALKSGSLYPILIRCAERGLLESQWLDPIEPGRPPRHAYRILPAGIRALEEAGGSSAPTTNPITSSREYFA
;
A
#
# COMPACT_ATOMS: atom_id res chain seq x y z
N MET A 1 5.55 5.46 18.69
CA MET A 1 4.77 4.19 18.67
C MET A 1 3.69 4.26 17.59
N GLN A 2 4.02 3.90 16.33
CA GLN A 2 2.96 3.76 15.32
C GLN A 2 2.23 2.44 15.57
N ARG A 3 0.99 2.53 16.08
CA ARG A 3 0.12 1.35 16.24
C ARG A 3 -0.04 0.70 14.86
N ASN A 4 0.42 -0.54 14.73
CA ASN A 4 0.22 -1.38 13.56
C ASN A 4 -1.28 -1.72 13.41
N ARG A 5 -2.09 -0.72 13.06
CA ARG A 5 -3.50 -0.93 12.76
C ARG A 5 -3.58 -1.56 11.38
N ARG A 6 -4.36 -2.63 11.27
CA ARG A 6 -4.71 -3.23 9.99
C ARG A 6 -5.18 -2.13 9.02
N PRO A 7 -4.68 -2.11 7.78
CA PRO A 7 -5.17 -1.18 6.78
C PRO A 7 -6.69 -1.33 6.64
N SER A 8 -7.40 -0.22 6.42
CA SER A 8 -8.84 -0.30 6.16
C SER A 8 -9.10 -1.03 4.84
N LEU A 9 -10.30 -1.56 4.65
CA LEU A 9 -10.69 -2.20 3.39
C LEU A 9 -10.48 -1.26 2.19
N GLN A 10 -10.73 0.04 2.36
CA GLN A 10 -10.49 1.03 1.31
C GLN A 10 -9.00 1.16 0.99
N THR A 11 -8.11 1.14 1.99
CA THR A 11 -6.66 1.11 1.78
C THR A 11 -6.22 -0.15 1.03
N LEU A 12 -6.74 -1.32 1.41
CA LEU A 12 -6.41 -2.57 0.73
C LEU A 12 -6.85 -2.55 -0.73
N ARG A 13 -8.03 -1.97 -1.04
CA ARG A 13 -8.49 -1.79 -2.43
C ARG A 13 -7.55 -0.91 -3.25
N VAL A 14 -7.05 0.19 -2.67
CA VAL A 14 -6.08 1.06 -3.35
C VAL A 14 -4.76 0.33 -3.61
N LEU A 15 -4.24 -0.38 -2.60
CA LEU A 15 -3.01 -1.16 -2.77
C LEU A 15 -3.21 -2.29 -3.79
N ALA A 16 -4.33 -3.00 -3.77
CA ALA A 16 -4.65 -4.04 -4.74
C ALA A 16 -4.73 -3.48 -6.17
N ALA A 17 -5.38 -2.34 -6.38
CA ALA A 17 -5.48 -1.71 -7.70
C ALA A 17 -4.09 -1.32 -8.26
N LEU A 18 -3.18 -0.85 -7.41
CA LEU A 18 -1.79 -0.56 -7.81
C LEU A 18 -0.96 -1.85 -7.99
N ALA A 19 -1.27 -2.90 -7.24
CA ALA A 19 -0.59 -4.20 -7.34
C ALA A 19 -0.92 -4.97 -8.63
N GLU A 20 -2.00 -4.62 -9.34
CA GLU A 20 -2.29 -5.17 -10.68
C GLU A 20 -1.19 -4.84 -11.68
N ARG A 21 -0.58 -3.65 -11.56
CA ARG A 21 0.49 -3.17 -12.44
C ARG A 21 1.57 -2.47 -11.60
N PRO A 22 2.38 -3.22 -10.85
CA PRO A 22 3.27 -2.65 -9.83
C PRO A 22 4.44 -1.84 -10.40
N ARG A 23 4.74 -2.01 -11.70
CA ARG A 23 5.76 -1.25 -12.41
C ARG A 23 5.24 0.05 -13.00
N ASP A 24 3.93 0.16 -13.16
CA ASP A 24 3.29 1.26 -13.86
C ASP A 24 2.95 2.38 -12.87
N TRP A 25 2.99 3.60 -13.38
CA TRP A 25 2.54 4.78 -12.67
C TRP A 25 1.07 5.02 -12.96
N LEU A 26 0.23 4.97 -11.94
CA LEU A 26 -1.21 5.22 -12.07
C LEU A 26 -1.57 6.62 -11.56
N TYR A 27 -2.42 7.31 -12.30
CA TYR A 27 -2.91 8.63 -11.89
C TYR A 27 -4.04 8.52 -10.88
N GLY A 28 -4.19 9.53 -10.01
CA GLY A 28 -5.24 9.55 -8.99
C GLY A 28 -6.66 9.32 -9.55
N LEU A 29 -6.96 9.83 -10.74
CA LEU A 29 -8.26 9.59 -11.40
C LEU A 29 -8.45 8.12 -11.80
N GLU A 30 -7.43 7.50 -12.40
CA GLU A 30 -7.48 6.09 -12.79
C GLU A 30 -7.61 5.18 -11.56
N ILE A 31 -6.93 5.52 -10.46
CA ILE A 31 -7.08 4.81 -9.19
C ILE A 31 -8.51 4.98 -8.65
N ALA A 32 -9.10 6.17 -8.75
CA ALA A 32 -10.49 6.42 -8.35
C ALA A 32 -11.47 5.55 -9.13
N GLU A 33 -11.28 5.45 -10.46
CA GLU A 33 -12.10 4.64 -11.35
C GLU A 33 -11.98 3.15 -11.01
N ARG A 34 -10.75 2.62 -10.88
CA ARG A 34 -10.51 1.21 -10.54
C ARG A 34 -11.03 0.83 -9.15
N THR A 35 -10.91 1.73 -8.18
CA THR A 35 -11.30 1.46 -6.79
C THR A 35 -12.75 1.86 -6.48
N ALA A 36 -13.45 2.50 -7.41
CA ALA A 36 -14.76 3.12 -7.20
C ALA A 36 -14.82 4.02 -5.94
N LEU A 37 -13.68 4.61 -5.55
CA LEU A 37 -13.59 5.50 -4.40
C LEU A 37 -13.80 6.95 -4.85
N LYS A 38 -14.58 7.70 -4.06
CA LYS A 38 -14.69 9.15 -4.24
C LYS A 38 -13.36 9.82 -3.94
N SER A 39 -13.05 10.89 -4.67
CA SER A 39 -11.83 11.69 -4.52
C SER A 39 -11.58 12.12 -3.06
N GLY A 40 -12.64 12.51 -2.35
CA GLY A 40 -12.56 12.94 -0.93
C GLY A 40 -12.08 11.85 0.04
N SER A 41 -12.20 10.57 -0.31
CA SER A 41 -11.65 9.45 0.47
C SER A 41 -10.33 8.94 -0.10
N LEU A 42 -10.19 8.99 -1.43
CA LEU A 42 -9.02 8.48 -2.12
C LEU A 42 -7.74 9.25 -1.74
N TYR A 43 -7.74 10.58 -1.82
CA TYR A 43 -6.52 11.36 -1.57
C TYR A 43 -5.98 11.21 -0.15
N PRO A 44 -6.82 11.27 0.92
CA PRO A 44 -6.35 10.98 2.28
C PRO A 44 -5.81 9.54 2.48
N ILE A 45 -6.26 8.58 1.67
CA ILE A 45 -5.71 7.22 1.70
C ILE A 45 -4.34 7.20 1.02
N LEU A 46 -4.22 7.80 -0.17
CA LEU A 46 -2.97 7.86 -0.92
C LEU A 46 -1.86 8.55 -0.12
N ILE A 47 -2.17 9.70 0.50
CA ILE A 47 -1.24 10.43 1.37
C ILE A 47 -0.73 9.54 2.51
N ARG A 48 -1.63 8.91 3.26
CA ARG A 48 -1.24 8.03 4.38
C ARG A 48 -0.45 6.80 3.93
N CYS A 49 -0.72 6.27 2.74
CA CYS A 49 0.05 5.15 2.19
C CYS A 49 1.45 5.59 1.78
N ALA A 50 1.59 6.78 1.19
CA ALA A 50 2.87 7.38 0.85
C ALA A 50 3.71 7.67 2.11
N GLU A 51 3.11 8.30 3.12
CA GLU A 51 3.76 8.57 4.42
C GLU A 51 4.25 7.31 5.14
N ARG A 52 3.58 6.17 4.91
CA ARG A 52 3.95 4.86 5.46
C ARG A 52 4.94 4.10 4.58
N GLY A 53 5.37 4.67 3.45
CA GLY A 53 6.28 4.01 2.49
C GLY A 53 5.66 2.80 1.80
N LEU A 54 4.33 2.72 1.72
CA LEU A 54 3.63 1.61 1.04
C LEU A 54 3.49 1.86 -0.46
N LEU A 55 3.47 3.13 -0.86
CA LEU A 55 3.49 3.56 -2.25
C LEU A 55 4.40 4.78 -2.35
N GLU A 56 4.87 5.06 -3.55
CA GLU A 56 5.55 6.30 -3.87
C GLU A 56 4.63 7.17 -4.72
N SER A 57 4.88 8.47 -4.68
CA SER A 57 4.11 9.44 -5.44
C SER A 57 5.03 10.46 -6.07
N GLN A 58 4.81 10.74 -7.35
CA GLN A 58 5.67 11.64 -8.12
C GLN A 58 4.82 12.46 -9.09
N TRP A 59 5.26 13.70 -9.32
CA TRP A 59 4.78 14.48 -10.45
C TRP A 59 5.43 13.97 -11.72
N LEU A 60 4.62 13.41 -12.62
CA LEU A 60 5.08 13.01 -13.94
C LEU A 60 4.70 14.04 -14.97
N ASP A 61 5.63 14.30 -15.89
CA ASP A 61 5.35 15.04 -17.09
C ASP A 61 4.24 14.33 -17.88
N PRO A 62 3.34 15.09 -18.50
CA PRO A 62 2.33 14.49 -19.32
C PRO A 62 2.95 13.86 -20.56
N ILE A 63 2.42 12.70 -20.95
CA ILE A 63 2.77 12.03 -22.20
C ILE A 63 2.45 12.94 -23.40
N GLU A 64 1.45 13.80 -23.28
CA GLU A 64 1.06 14.78 -24.29
C GLU A 64 1.63 16.17 -23.99
N PRO A 65 2.34 16.81 -24.95
CA PRO A 65 2.85 18.16 -24.78
C PRO A 65 1.69 19.16 -24.61
N GLY A 66 1.80 20.04 -23.61
CA GLY A 66 0.83 21.11 -23.35
C GLY A 66 -0.19 20.83 -22.23
N ARG A 67 -0.13 19.67 -21.57
CA ARG A 67 -0.89 19.40 -20.35
C ARG A 67 -0.05 19.79 -19.11
N PRO A 68 -0.68 20.11 -17.97
CA PRO A 68 0.05 20.27 -16.72
C PRO A 68 0.56 18.89 -16.21
N PRO A 69 1.66 18.87 -15.45
CA PRO A 69 2.15 17.67 -14.76
C PRO A 69 1.03 17.02 -13.94
N ARG A 70 1.01 15.69 -13.89
CA ARG A 70 0.00 14.93 -13.15
C ARG A 70 0.65 14.14 -12.02
N HIS A 71 -0.02 14.13 -10.88
CA HIS A 71 0.42 13.35 -9.74
C HIS A 71 0.12 11.86 -9.99
N ALA A 72 1.17 11.07 -10.05
CA ALA A 72 1.11 9.64 -10.27
C ALA A 72 1.59 8.88 -9.04
N TYR A 73 1.11 7.65 -8.90
CA TYR A 73 1.37 6.79 -7.77
C TYR A 73 1.81 5.41 -8.26
N ARG A 74 2.77 4.81 -7.56
CA ARG A 74 3.22 3.45 -7.80
C ARG A 74 3.34 2.71 -6.47
N ILE A 75 2.92 1.45 -6.44
CA ILE A 75 3.04 0.64 -5.23
C ILE A 75 4.50 0.26 -4.99
N LEU A 76 4.93 0.31 -3.73
CA LEU A 76 6.24 -0.15 -3.32
C LEU A 76 6.17 -1.61 -2.83
N PRO A 77 7.31 -2.33 -2.76
CA PRO A 77 7.35 -3.69 -2.22
C PRO A 77 6.74 -3.80 -0.81
N ALA A 78 6.89 -2.76 0.02
CA ALA A 78 6.27 -2.70 1.34
C ALA A 78 4.73 -2.65 1.28
N GLY A 79 4.14 -2.01 0.27
CA GLY A 79 2.70 -2.00 0.03
C GLY A 79 2.16 -3.35 -0.39
N ILE A 80 2.90 -4.08 -1.24
CA ILE A 80 2.55 -5.45 -1.65
C ILE A 80 2.56 -6.36 -0.42
N ARG A 81 3.62 -6.32 0.38
CA ARG A 81 3.71 -7.10 1.62
C ARG A 81 2.57 -6.78 2.59
N ALA A 82 2.21 -5.50 2.74
CA ALA A 82 1.08 -5.09 3.59
C ALA A 82 -0.28 -5.62 3.08
N LEU A 83 -0.44 -5.79 1.76
CA LEU A 83 -1.62 -6.41 1.17
C LEU A 83 -1.68 -7.91 1.46
N GLU A 84 -0.55 -8.61 1.32
CA GLU A 84 -0.40 -10.04 1.63
C GLU A 84 -0.65 -10.32 3.12
N GLU A 85 -0.04 -9.54 4.02
CA GLU A 85 -0.24 -9.64 5.48
C GLU A 85 -1.71 -9.44 5.88
N ALA A 86 -2.44 -8.60 5.16
CA ALA A 86 -3.85 -8.36 5.42
C ALA A 86 -4.77 -9.47 4.86
N GLY A 87 -4.43 -10.01 3.68
CA GLY A 87 -5.15 -11.13 3.05
C GLY A 87 -4.87 -12.47 3.71
N GLY A 88 -3.69 -12.65 4.30
CA GLY A 88 -3.25 -13.83 5.04
C GLY A 88 -3.86 -13.96 6.44
N SER A 89 -4.86 -13.15 6.81
CA SER A 89 -5.59 -13.31 8.07
C SER A 89 -6.61 -14.46 8.06
N SER A 90 -6.20 -15.61 7.54
CA SER A 90 -6.63 -16.92 8.03
C SER A 90 -5.40 -17.53 8.72
N ALA A 91 -5.32 -17.42 10.05
CA ALA A 91 -4.16 -17.80 10.88
C ALA A 91 -4.05 -19.36 11.03
N PRO A 92 -2.98 -19.97 11.60
CA PRO A 92 -2.40 -19.61 12.90
C PRO A 92 -0.85 -19.66 13.05
N THR A 93 -0.39 -18.95 14.09
CA THR A 93 0.69 -19.28 15.03
C THR A 93 1.85 -20.17 14.57
N THR A 94 3.06 -19.62 14.59
CA THR A 94 4.18 -20.30 15.23
C THR A 94 4.94 -19.27 16.05
N ASN A 95 4.64 -19.28 17.35
CA ASN A 95 5.52 -18.74 18.35
C ASN A 95 6.56 -19.84 18.64
N PRO A 96 7.85 -19.69 18.31
CA PRO A 96 8.85 -20.53 18.95
C PRO A 96 9.12 -19.96 20.34
N ILE A 97 8.17 -20.16 21.27
CA ILE A 97 8.57 -20.35 22.67
C ILE A 97 9.09 -21.77 22.77
N THR A 98 10.38 -21.93 22.53
CA THR A 98 11.14 -23.04 23.10
C THR A 98 12.34 -22.43 23.77
N SER A 99 12.21 -22.29 25.08
CA SER A 99 13.31 -22.26 26.02
C SER A 99 14.36 -23.29 25.63
N SER A 100 15.62 -22.86 25.58
CA SER A 100 16.74 -23.70 25.98
C SER A 100 17.72 -22.79 26.72
N ARG A 101 17.28 -22.39 27.91
CA ARG A 101 18.14 -21.99 29.01
C ARG A 101 18.39 -23.25 29.84
N GLU A 102 19.43 -23.97 29.47
CA GLU A 102 20.21 -24.88 30.33
C GLU A 102 21.66 -24.42 30.03
N TYR A 103 22.38 -23.61 30.81
CA TYR A 103 22.82 -23.72 32.21
C TYR A 103 22.95 -25.15 32.73
N PHE A 104 24.17 -25.48 33.16
CA PHE A 104 24.77 -26.77 33.55
C PHE A 104 25.38 -27.55 32.36
N ALA A 105 26.68 -27.85 32.32
CA ALA A 105 27.74 -27.85 33.32
C ALA A 105 29.10 -27.55 32.67
#